data_AF-A0A5N9IAI1-F1
#
_entry.id   AF-A0A5N9IAI1-F1
#
_cell.length_a   1.000
_cell.length_b   1.000
_cell.length_c   1.000
_cell.angle_alpha   90.00
_cell.angle_beta   90.00
_cell.angle_gamma   90.00
#
_symmetry.space_group_name_H-M   'P 1'
#
loop_
_entity.id
_entity.type
_entity.pdbx_description
1 polymer ?
#
loop_
_entity_poly.entity_id
_entity_poly.type
_entity_poly.pdbx_seq_one_letter_code
_entity_poly.pdbx_strand_id
1 'polypeptide(L)'
;MVFHRLTRTHPRLSIAALVGLLGAWLIPADDTVQRILAGWNLGVWLYLLLVLWLTWRATPDKVRKVARIEDENAGLVLFTVCIAAIASLAAVTLQLVSSRGLQGSALALHYLYTGLTVAGSWLLIGCIFSLHYARLFYTGERDAPALRFPDGECNPDYWDFHYFSFTISVAVQTSDVGVGGRGMRRVVLAHSLVGFVFNTAILGFTINIAAGLLG
;
A
#
# COMPACT_ATOMS: atom_id res chain seq x y z
N MET A 1 24.38 -5.74 -5.52
CA MET A 1 23.96 -5.20 -6.83
C MET A 1 22.46 -4.94 -6.97
N VAL A 2 21.57 -5.64 -6.23
CA VAL A 2 20.10 -5.41 -6.25
C VAL A 2 19.71 -4.07 -5.59
N PHE A 3 20.27 -3.75 -4.42
CA PHE A 3 20.00 -2.48 -3.70
C PHE A 3 20.35 -1.23 -4.51
N HIS A 4 21.47 -1.25 -5.25
CA HIS A 4 21.90 -0.10 -6.05
C HIS A 4 21.05 0.15 -7.30
N ARG A 5 20.29 -0.86 -7.76
CA ARG A 5 19.31 -0.73 -8.85
C ARG A 5 17.96 -0.28 -8.32
N LEU A 6 17.51 -0.79 -7.16
CA LEU A 6 16.28 -0.33 -6.50
C LEU A 6 16.29 1.19 -6.23
N THR A 7 17.42 1.73 -5.79
CA THR A 7 17.57 3.17 -5.48
C THR A 7 17.44 4.09 -6.69
N ARG A 8 17.79 3.61 -7.89
CA ARG A 8 17.66 4.37 -9.14
C ARG A 8 16.29 4.27 -9.78
N THR A 9 15.64 3.11 -9.65
CA THR A 9 14.35 2.85 -10.30
C THR A 9 13.19 3.37 -9.45
N HIS A 10 13.21 3.18 -8.13
CA HIS A 10 12.15 3.63 -7.21
C HIS A 10 12.73 4.55 -6.12
N PRO A 11 13.07 5.82 -6.44
CA PRO A 11 13.71 6.73 -5.50
C PRO A 11 12.83 7.00 -4.27
N ARG A 12 11.50 7.05 -4.44
CA ARG A 12 10.54 7.32 -3.37
C ARG A 12 10.47 6.16 -2.36
N LEU A 13 10.40 4.93 -2.85
CA LEU A 13 10.39 3.73 -2.01
C LEU A 13 11.71 3.59 -1.25
N SER A 14 12.82 3.93 -1.91
CA SER A 14 14.15 3.84 -1.30
C SER A 14 14.33 4.88 -0.19
N ILE A 15 13.87 6.11 -0.38
CA ILE A 15 13.86 7.15 0.66
C ILE A 15 12.99 6.70 1.84
N ALA A 16 11.77 6.22 1.56
CA ALA A 16 10.86 5.73 2.59
C ALA A 16 11.42 4.54 3.39
N ALA A 17 12.04 3.58 2.71
CA ALA A 17 12.69 2.43 3.34
C ALA A 17 13.87 2.85 4.22
N LEU A 18 14.69 3.80 3.75
CA LEU A 18 15.84 4.30 4.50
C LEU A 18 15.40 5.07 5.75
N VAL A 19 14.39 5.93 5.62
CA VAL A 19 13.80 6.63 6.78
C VAL A 19 13.12 5.65 7.74
N GLY A 20 12.43 4.63 7.24
CA GLY A 20 11.82 3.59 8.07
C GLY A 20 12.87 2.79 8.86
N LEU A 21 13.99 2.41 8.22
CA LEU A 21 15.11 1.74 8.89
C LEU A 21 15.77 2.62 9.95
N LEU A 22 15.99 3.90 9.63
CA LEU A 22 16.51 4.87 10.60
C LEU A 22 15.54 5.06 11.77
N GLY A 23 14.23 5.13 11.50
CA GLY A 23 13.19 5.22 12.51
C GLY A 23 13.17 4.00 13.44
N ALA A 24 13.26 2.79 12.90
CA ALA A 24 13.33 1.56 13.69
C ALA A 24 14.55 1.52 14.62
N TRP A 25 15.68 2.10 14.18
CA TRP A 25 16.91 2.13 14.96
C TRP A 25 16.92 3.23 16.02
N LEU A 26 16.47 4.45 15.67
CA LEU A 26 16.56 5.65 16.50
C LEU A 26 15.44 5.79 17.52
N ILE A 27 14.26 5.19 17.30
CA ILE A 27 13.15 5.27 18.26
C ILE A 27 13.42 4.29 19.42
N PRO A 28 13.60 4.79 20.66
CA PRO A 28 13.68 3.91 21.81
C PRO A 28 12.26 3.37 22.10
N ALA A 29 12.11 2.05 22.03
CA ALA A 29 10.90 1.37 22.49
C ALA A 29 11.31 0.13 23.29
N ASP A 30 10.48 -0.22 24.27
CA ASP A 30 10.75 -1.30 25.23
C ASP A 30 10.70 -2.69 24.59
N ASP A 31 9.99 -2.82 23.47
CA ASP A 31 9.80 -4.08 22.73
C ASP A 31 10.36 -3.96 21.30
N THR A 32 11.04 -5.03 20.85
CA THR A 32 11.60 -5.13 19.50
C THR A 32 10.51 -5.04 18.43
N VAL A 33 9.32 -5.59 18.69
CA VAL A 33 8.18 -5.50 17.76
C VAL A 33 7.70 -4.06 17.61
N GLN A 34 7.62 -3.29 18.71
CA GLN A 34 7.26 -1.86 18.67
C GLN A 34 8.27 -1.03 17.88
N ARG A 35 9.57 -1.30 18.03
CA ARG A 35 10.62 -0.59 17.26
C ARG A 35 10.48 -0.84 15.76
N ILE A 36 10.28 -2.10 15.37
CA ILE A 36 10.10 -2.48 13.97
C ILE A 36 8.83 -1.83 13.38
N LEU A 37 7.71 -1.91 14.10
CA LEU A 37 6.45 -1.31 13.66
C LEU A 37 6.54 0.23 13.60
N ALA A 38 7.38 0.86 14.42
CA ALA A 38 7.52 2.31 14.44
C ALA A 38 8.26 2.78 13.18
N GLY A 39 9.33 2.07 12.83
CA GLY A 39 10.02 2.27 11.56
C GLY A 39 9.14 1.96 10.35
N TRP A 40 8.34 0.89 10.41
CA TRP A 40 7.35 0.55 9.39
C TRP A 40 6.35 1.69 9.17
N ASN A 41 5.71 2.18 10.24
CA ASN A 41 4.77 3.30 10.16
C ASN A 41 5.41 4.55 9.57
N LEU A 42 6.59 4.95 10.04
CA LEU A 42 7.29 6.12 9.50
C LEU A 42 7.58 5.96 7.99
N GLY A 43 8.07 4.80 7.57
CA GLY A 43 8.34 4.51 6.17
C GLY A 43 7.08 4.54 5.32
N VAL A 44 6.01 3.88 5.78
CA VAL A 44 4.70 3.80 5.10
C VAL A 44 4.10 5.18 4.92
N TRP A 45 3.96 5.95 6.01
CA TRP A 45 3.34 7.28 5.96
C TRP A 45 4.18 8.26 5.13
N LEU A 46 5.51 8.22 5.23
CA LEU A 46 6.36 9.01 4.36
C LEU A 46 6.18 8.63 2.89
N TYR A 47 6.14 7.34 2.57
CA TYR A 47 5.91 6.87 1.20
C TYR A 47 4.58 7.37 0.65
N LEU A 48 3.50 7.24 1.43
CA LEU A 48 2.17 7.72 1.06
C LEU A 48 2.18 9.23 0.78
N LEU A 49 2.84 10.03 1.62
CA LEU A 49 2.98 11.48 1.40
C LEU A 49 3.76 11.80 0.12
N LEU A 50 4.85 11.08 -0.15
CA LEU A 50 5.63 11.26 -1.38
C LEU A 50 4.84 10.89 -2.64
N VAL A 51 4.03 9.82 -2.59
CA VAL A 51 3.15 9.41 -3.69
C VAL A 51 2.00 10.39 -3.88
N LEU A 52 1.41 10.90 -2.81
CA LEU A 52 0.36 11.91 -2.87
C LEU A 52 0.90 13.22 -3.47
N TRP A 53 2.09 13.65 -3.04
CA TRP A 53 2.75 14.84 -3.58
C TRP A 53 3.10 14.69 -5.07
N LEU A 54 3.51 13.48 -5.49
CA LEU A 54 3.68 13.16 -6.90
C LEU A 54 2.36 13.28 -7.66
N THR A 55 1.29 12.69 -7.13
CA THR A 55 -0.05 12.66 -7.73
C THR A 55 -0.55 14.09 -7.96
N TRP A 56 -0.43 14.97 -6.97
CA TRP A 56 -0.79 16.38 -7.10
C TRP A 56 0.04 17.18 -8.12
N ARG A 57 1.28 16.78 -8.39
CA ARG A 57 2.17 17.49 -9.33
C ARG A 57 2.25 16.84 -10.72
N ALA A 58 1.62 15.69 -10.88
CA ALA A 58 1.69 14.91 -12.10
C ALA A 58 0.71 15.45 -13.14
N THR A 59 1.22 15.59 -14.35
CA THR A 59 0.44 15.79 -15.58
C THR A 59 0.46 14.44 -16.32
N PRO A 60 -0.55 14.06 -17.11
CA PRO A 60 -0.57 12.80 -17.85
C PRO A 60 0.76 12.44 -18.56
N ASP A 61 1.41 13.42 -19.20
CA ASP A 61 2.71 13.23 -19.87
C ASP A 61 3.83 12.81 -18.90
N LYS A 62 3.82 13.34 -17.68
CA LYS A 62 4.77 12.96 -16.63
C LYS A 62 4.49 11.55 -16.11
N VAL A 63 3.22 11.15 -16.00
CA VAL A 63 2.83 9.79 -15.59
C VAL A 63 3.40 8.78 -16.56
N ARG A 64 3.17 8.98 -17.86
CA ARG A 64 3.70 8.12 -18.92
C ARG A 64 5.23 8.01 -18.90
N LYS A 65 5.92 9.13 -18.65
CA LYS A 65 7.39 9.15 -18.58
C LYS A 65 7.92 8.39 -17.36
N VAL A 66 7.30 8.57 -16.19
CA VAL A 66 7.69 7.87 -14.95
C VAL A 66 7.40 6.37 -15.06
N ALA A 67 6.22 6.00 -15.58
CA ALA A 67 5.81 4.62 -15.78
C ALA A 67 6.80 3.81 -16.65
N ARG A 68 7.38 4.43 -17.69
CA ARG A 68 8.37 3.78 -18.56
C ARG A 68 9.77 3.67 -17.98
N ILE A 69 10.15 4.55 -17.05
CA ILE A 69 11.48 4.53 -16.43
C ILE A 69 11.55 3.47 -15.33
N GLU A 70 10.42 3.19 -14.68
CA GLU A 70 10.38 2.28 -13.54
C GLU A 70 10.52 0.78 -13.91
N ASP A 71 10.85 0.40 -15.17
CA ASP A 71 10.38 -0.81 -15.88
C ASP A 71 10.95 -2.20 -15.47
N GLU A 72 12.07 -2.32 -14.75
CA GLU A 72 12.69 -3.65 -14.57
C GLU A 72 12.27 -4.47 -13.31
N ASN A 73 11.74 -3.86 -12.23
CA ASN A 73 11.52 -4.58 -10.95
C ASN A 73 10.17 -4.36 -10.24
N ALA A 74 9.20 -3.65 -10.83
CA ALA A 74 7.99 -3.27 -10.10
C ALA A 74 7.13 -4.45 -9.64
N GLY A 75 7.13 -5.57 -10.37
CA GLY A 75 6.40 -6.78 -9.94
C GLY A 75 6.98 -7.37 -8.65
N LEU A 76 8.32 -7.45 -8.55
CA LEU A 76 9.01 -7.91 -7.34
C LEU A 76 8.84 -6.94 -6.17
N VAL A 77 8.88 -5.63 -6.46
CA VAL A 77 8.62 -4.59 -5.45
C VAL A 77 7.20 -4.69 -4.92
N LEU A 78 6.20 -4.79 -5.81
CA LEU A 78 4.80 -4.99 -5.45
C LEU A 78 4.64 -6.22 -4.55
N PHE A 79 5.20 -7.35 -4.96
CA PHE A 79 5.14 -8.60 -4.20
C PHE A 79 5.77 -8.46 -2.81
N THR A 80 6.96 -7.86 -2.74
CA THR A 80 7.68 -7.64 -1.47
C THR A 80 6.89 -6.75 -0.53
N VAL A 81 6.31 -5.65 -1.04
CA VAL A 81 5.52 -4.73 -0.21
C VAL A 81 4.20 -5.36 0.23
N CYS A 82 3.56 -6.18 -0.62
CA CYS A 82 2.37 -6.94 -0.22
C CYS A 82 2.68 -7.89 0.94
N ILE A 83 3.77 -8.64 0.86
CA ILE A 83 4.20 -9.53 1.96
C ILE A 83 4.48 -8.71 3.22
N ALA A 84 5.22 -7.62 3.10
CA ALA A 84 5.57 -6.79 4.25
C ALA A 84 4.32 -6.17 4.92
N ALA A 85 3.33 -5.74 4.13
CA ALA A 85 2.07 -5.21 4.62
C ALA A 85 1.17 -6.27 5.27
N ILE A 86 1.18 -7.51 4.78
CA ILE A 86 0.49 -8.63 5.44
C ILE A 86 1.22 -9.02 6.73
N ALA A 87 2.55 -9.02 6.73
CA ALA A 87 3.36 -9.30 7.91
C ALA A 87 3.17 -8.23 9.01
N SER A 88 3.06 -6.95 8.64
CA SER A 88 2.78 -5.87 9.60
C SER A 88 1.40 -6.06 10.24
N LEU A 89 0.41 -6.51 9.47
CA LEU A 89 -0.92 -6.86 9.97
C LEU A 89 -0.86 -7.96 11.03
N ALA A 90 -0.16 -9.07 10.72
CA ALA A 90 0.01 -10.18 11.64
C ALA A 90 0.77 -9.77 12.92
N ALA A 91 1.83 -8.96 12.78
CA ALA A 91 2.60 -8.45 13.91
C ALA A 91 1.73 -7.61 14.85
N VAL A 92 0.92 -6.70 14.30
CA VAL A 92 -0.01 -5.87 15.08
C VAL A 92 -1.09 -6.73 15.75
N THR A 93 -1.63 -7.76 15.09
CA THR A 93 -2.59 -8.68 15.71
C THR A 93 -2.00 -9.44 16.89
N LEU A 94 -0.78 -9.97 16.75
CA LEU A 94 -0.09 -10.67 17.84
C LEU A 94 0.19 -9.74 19.02
N GLN A 95 0.48 -8.47 18.72
CA GLN A 95 0.73 -7.47 19.74
C GLN A 95 -0.53 -7.12 20.54
N LEU A 96 -1.67 -6.96 19.85
CA LEU A 96 -2.98 -6.74 20.48
C LEU A 96 -3.40 -7.88 21.42
N VAL A 97 -3.09 -9.13 21.05
CA VAL A 97 -3.39 -10.29 21.92
C VAL A 97 -2.49 -10.29 23.15
N SER A 98 -1.23 -9.87 23.00
CA SER A 98 -0.24 -9.84 24.08
C SER A 98 -0.45 -8.66 25.04
N SER A 99 -1.13 -7.60 24.61
CA SER A 99 -1.35 -6.38 25.38
C SER A 99 -2.59 -6.39 26.28
N ARG A 100 -3.23 -7.56 26.51
CA ARG A 100 -4.48 -7.74 27.28
C ARG A 100 -4.40 -7.43 28.79
N GLY A 101 -3.48 -6.57 29.22
CA GLY A 101 -3.34 -6.09 30.61
C GLY A 101 -3.07 -4.59 30.73
N LEU A 102 -3.00 -3.84 29.62
CA LEU A 102 -2.82 -2.39 29.64
C LEU A 102 -4.13 -1.69 30.05
N GLN A 103 -4.04 -0.72 30.95
CA GLN A 103 -5.18 0.09 31.41
C GLN A 103 -4.95 1.58 31.10
N GLY A 104 -6.03 2.34 30.94
CA GLY A 104 -5.98 3.79 30.79
C GLY A 104 -5.35 4.30 29.48
N SER A 105 -4.54 5.35 29.57
CA SER A 105 -3.95 6.04 28.41
C SER A 105 -3.02 5.18 27.56
N ALA A 106 -2.35 4.18 28.16
CA ALA A 106 -1.48 3.25 27.45
C ALA A 106 -2.26 2.36 26.46
N LEU A 107 -3.47 1.94 26.82
CA LEU A 107 -4.35 1.15 25.96
C LEU A 107 -4.83 1.98 24.75
N ALA A 108 -5.21 3.24 24.99
CA ALA A 108 -5.64 4.16 23.92
C ALA A 108 -4.53 4.44 22.91
N LEU A 109 -3.29 4.67 23.37
CA LEU A 109 -2.12 4.82 22.49
C LEU A 109 -1.85 3.54 21.70
N HIS A 110 -2.01 2.37 22.30
CA HIS A 110 -1.82 1.09 21.62
C HIS A 110 -2.85 0.86 20.50
N TYR A 111 -4.12 1.20 20.73
CA TYR A 111 -5.15 1.14 19.70
C TYR A 111 -4.94 2.17 18.59
N LEU A 112 -4.56 3.41 18.92
CA LEU A 112 -4.23 4.42 17.91
C LEU A 112 -3.09 3.95 17.01
N TYR A 113 -2.04 3.40 17.61
CA TYR A 113 -0.88 2.88 16.89
C TYR A 113 -1.24 1.71 15.96
N THR A 114 -2.04 0.77 16.48
CA THR A 114 -2.59 -0.34 15.69
C THR A 114 -3.40 0.19 14.51
N GLY A 115 -4.34 1.12 14.75
CA GLY A 115 -5.16 1.73 13.72
C GLY A 115 -4.35 2.42 12.64
N LEU A 116 -3.32 3.19 13.03
CA LEU A 116 -2.39 3.84 12.09
C LEU A 116 -1.63 2.83 11.24
N THR A 117 -1.20 1.71 11.82
CA THR A 117 -0.47 0.66 11.10
C THR A 117 -1.37 -0.02 10.08
N VAL A 118 -2.59 -0.36 10.48
CA VAL A 118 -3.57 -1.03 9.61
C VAL A 118 -4.00 -0.10 8.48
N ALA A 119 -4.39 1.15 8.80
CA ALA A 119 -4.80 2.14 7.82
C ALA A 119 -3.66 2.49 6.86
N GLY A 120 -2.45 2.72 7.37
CA GLY A 120 -1.28 3.00 6.56
C GLY A 120 -0.93 1.84 5.62
N SER A 121 -0.99 0.60 6.12
CA SER A 121 -0.70 -0.59 5.30
C SER A 121 -1.78 -0.81 4.23
N TRP A 122 -3.05 -0.58 4.55
CA TRP A 122 -4.16 -0.64 3.57
C TRP A 122 -4.02 0.43 2.47
N LEU A 123 -3.73 1.68 2.85
CA LEU A 123 -3.47 2.76 1.89
C LEU A 123 -2.26 2.45 1.00
N LEU A 124 -1.20 1.88 1.58
CA LEU A 124 0.02 1.52 0.87
C LEU A 124 -0.25 0.50 -0.25
N ILE A 125 -1.07 -0.52 0.03
CA ILE A 125 -1.51 -1.50 -0.97
C ILE A 125 -2.22 -0.78 -2.12
N GLY A 126 -3.24 0.03 -1.83
CA GLY A 126 -3.99 0.77 -2.85
C GLY A 126 -3.08 1.66 -3.71
N CYS A 127 -2.15 2.39 -3.08
CA CYS A 127 -1.21 3.25 -3.79
C CYS A 127 -0.21 2.47 -4.66
N ILE A 128 0.36 1.37 -4.18
CA ILE A 128 1.35 0.60 -4.97
C ILE A 128 0.69 -0.12 -6.13
N PHE A 129 -0.49 -0.70 -5.94
CA PHE A 129 -1.25 -1.28 -7.04
C PHE A 129 -1.64 -0.22 -8.07
N SER A 130 -2.01 1.00 -7.64
CA SER A 130 -2.27 2.13 -8.55
C SER A 130 -1.07 2.44 -9.44
N LEU A 131 0.12 2.61 -8.86
CA LEU A 131 1.35 2.84 -9.63
C LEU A 131 1.68 1.67 -10.56
N HIS A 132 1.43 0.43 -10.12
CA HIS A 132 1.63 -0.76 -10.94
C HIS A 132 0.64 -0.84 -12.11
N TYR A 133 -0.61 -0.43 -11.92
CA TYR A 133 -1.60 -0.33 -12.98
C TYR A 133 -1.22 0.74 -14.00
N ALA A 134 -0.77 1.92 -13.55
CA ALA A 134 -0.27 2.98 -14.42
C ALA A 134 0.85 2.47 -15.32
N ARG A 135 1.78 1.72 -14.75
CA ARG A 135 2.87 1.09 -15.48
C ARG A 135 2.39 0.12 -16.53
N LEU A 136 1.59 -0.88 -16.15
CA LEU A 136 1.06 -1.90 -17.07
C LEU A 136 0.23 -1.28 -18.20
N PHE A 137 -0.49 -0.20 -17.92
CA PHE A 137 -1.23 0.55 -18.93
C PHE A 137 -0.28 1.23 -19.95
N TYR A 138 0.77 1.91 -19.50
CA TYR A 138 1.67 2.67 -20.37
C TYR A 138 2.80 1.87 -21.04
N THR A 139 3.12 0.68 -20.51
CA THR A 139 4.11 -0.25 -21.08
C THR A 139 3.48 -1.37 -21.90
N GLY A 140 2.16 -1.58 -21.76
CA GLY A 140 1.39 -2.55 -22.55
C GLY A 140 1.23 -2.19 -24.02
N GLU A 141 0.62 -3.10 -24.77
CA GLU A 141 0.32 -2.93 -26.20
C GLU A 141 -0.70 -1.80 -26.42
N ARG A 142 -0.41 -0.91 -27.38
CA ARG A 142 -1.24 0.27 -27.67
C ARG A 142 -2.62 -0.09 -28.24
N ASP A 143 -2.73 -1.21 -28.94
CA ASP A 143 -3.94 -1.60 -29.67
C ASP A 143 -4.97 -2.33 -28.78
N ALA A 144 -4.59 -2.71 -27.56
CA ALA A 144 -5.45 -3.41 -26.61
C ALA A 144 -5.25 -2.86 -25.18
N PRO A 145 -5.91 -1.74 -24.81
CA PRO A 145 -5.69 -1.10 -23.52
C PRO A 145 -6.06 -2.03 -22.37
N ALA A 146 -5.16 -2.09 -21.39
CA ALA A 146 -5.27 -2.99 -20.24
C ALA A 146 -6.36 -2.55 -19.24
N LEU A 147 -6.69 -1.26 -19.21
CA LEU A 147 -7.84 -0.70 -18.50
C LEU A 147 -8.68 0.10 -19.50
N ARG A 148 -10.00 -0.05 -19.44
CA ARG A 148 -10.94 0.59 -20.35
C ARG A 148 -11.85 1.48 -19.53
N PHE A 149 -11.60 2.79 -19.56
CA PHE A 149 -12.43 3.78 -18.88
C PHE A 149 -13.74 3.99 -19.64
N PRO A 150 -14.86 4.23 -18.95
CA PRO A 150 -16.19 4.32 -19.57
C PRO A 150 -16.27 5.44 -20.61
N ASP A 151 -15.57 6.55 -20.38
CA ASP A 151 -15.56 7.72 -21.28
C ASP A 151 -14.54 7.59 -22.44
N GLY A 152 -13.87 6.43 -22.56
CA GLY A 152 -12.87 6.20 -23.60
C GLY A 152 -11.53 6.91 -23.35
N GLU A 153 -11.23 7.29 -22.10
CA GLU A 153 -9.98 7.95 -21.73
C GLU A 153 -8.75 7.11 -22.15
N CYS A 154 -7.84 7.77 -22.87
CA CYS A 154 -6.67 7.15 -23.49
C CYS A 154 -5.34 7.63 -22.86
N ASN A 155 -5.37 8.68 -22.04
CA ASN A 155 -4.23 9.26 -21.36
C ASN A 155 -4.51 9.50 -19.86
N PRO A 156 -4.89 8.45 -19.11
CA PRO A 156 -5.25 8.55 -17.69
C PRO A 156 -4.11 9.08 -16.82
N ASP A 157 -4.44 9.90 -15.84
CA ASP A 157 -3.49 10.39 -14.85
C ASP A 157 -3.41 9.46 -13.63
N TYR A 158 -2.66 9.85 -12.59
CA TYR A 158 -2.57 9.02 -11.38
C TYR A 158 -3.91 8.93 -10.63
N TRP A 159 -4.78 9.94 -10.70
CA TRP A 159 -6.09 9.90 -10.04
C TRP A 159 -6.98 8.82 -10.64
N ASP A 160 -6.94 8.62 -11.96
CA ASP A 160 -7.68 7.54 -12.62
C ASP A 160 -7.21 6.15 -12.15
N PHE A 161 -5.89 5.96 -12.00
CA PHE A 161 -5.34 4.70 -11.48
C PHE A 161 -5.60 4.51 -9.99
N HIS A 162 -5.57 5.60 -9.20
CA HIS A 162 -5.95 5.57 -7.79
C HIS A 162 -7.42 5.20 -7.64
N TYR A 163 -8.30 5.82 -8.43
CA TYR A 163 -9.72 5.50 -8.46
C TYR A 163 -9.93 4.00 -8.70
N PHE A 164 -9.36 3.46 -9.78
CA PHE A 164 -9.47 2.02 -10.07
C PHE A 164 -8.92 1.14 -8.94
N SER A 165 -7.72 1.46 -8.43
CA SER A 165 -7.04 0.68 -7.41
C SER A 165 -7.81 0.67 -6.09
N PHE A 166 -8.22 1.83 -5.60
CA PHE A 166 -8.96 1.95 -4.34
C PHE A 166 -10.37 1.37 -4.44
N THR A 167 -11.03 1.41 -5.60
CA THR A 167 -12.29 0.67 -5.79
C THR A 167 -12.08 -0.83 -5.58
N ILE A 168 -11.00 -1.42 -6.11
CA ILE A 168 -10.66 -2.82 -5.82
C ILE A 168 -10.34 -3.02 -4.33
N SER A 169 -9.56 -2.14 -3.70
CA SER A 169 -9.21 -2.28 -2.28
C SER A 169 -10.43 -2.22 -1.36
N VAL A 170 -11.41 -1.36 -1.68
CA VAL A 170 -12.64 -1.17 -0.89
C VAL A 170 -13.64 -2.31 -1.15
N ALA A 171 -13.97 -2.58 -2.40
CA ALA A 171 -15.11 -3.42 -2.76
C ALA A 171 -14.70 -4.81 -3.27
N VAL A 172 -13.41 -5.07 -3.50
CA VAL A 172 -12.90 -6.32 -4.12
C VAL A 172 -13.52 -6.56 -5.51
N GLN A 173 -14.02 -5.50 -6.16
CA GLN A 173 -14.74 -5.53 -7.43
C GLN A 173 -14.46 -4.26 -8.24
N THR A 174 -14.53 -4.36 -9.56
CA THR A 174 -14.47 -3.22 -10.50
C THR A 174 -15.82 -2.50 -10.56
N SER A 175 -15.85 -1.18 -10.52
CA SER A 175 -17.06 -0.38 -10.68
C SER A 175 -17.50 -0.25 -12.15
N ASP A 176 -16.72 0.49 -12.93
CA ASP A 176 -17.04 1.00 -14.26
C ASP A 176 -15.85 0.87 -15.24
N VAL A 177 -14.63 0.76 -14.70
CA VAL A 177 -13.41 0.53 -15.49
C VAL A 177 -13.29 -0.96 -15.84
N GLY A 178 -13.33 -1.25 -17.15
CA GLY A 178 -13.17 -2.60 -17.68
C GLY A 178 -11.72 -3.08 -17.68
N VAL A 179 -11.49 -4.35 -17.32
CA VAL A 179 -10.15 -4.95 -17.29
C VAL A 179 -9.85 -5.73 -18.56
N GLY A 180 -8.87 -5.27 -19.34
CA GLY A 180 -8.41 -5.85 -20.59
C GLY A 180 -7.18 -6.75 -20.43
N GLY A 181 -7.13 -7.85 -21.20
CA GLY A 181 -5.95 -8.73 -21.26
C GLY A 181 -5.83 -9.75 -20.12
N ARG A 182 -5.06 -10.82 -20.35
CA ARG A 182 -4.85 -11.89 -19.35
C ARG A 182 -3.93 -11.46 -18.21
N GLY A 183 -2.89 -10.69 -18.51
CA GLY A 183 -1.94 -10.19 -17.52
C GLY A 183 -2.60 -9.29 -16.46
N MET A 184 -3.35 -8.28 -16.89
CA MET A 184 -4.04 -7.36 -15.98
C MET A 184 -5.06 -8.08 -15.09
N ARG A 185 -5.83 -9.03 -15.63
CA ARG A 185 -6.79 -9.82 -14.83
C ARG A 185 -6.12 -10.62 -13.71
N ARG A 186 -4.91 -11.16 -13.92
CA ARG A 186 -4.16 -11.84 -12.86
C ARG A 186 -3.73 -10.89 -11.75
N VAL A 187 -3.32 -9.66 -12.11
CA VAL A 187 -2.94 -8.62 -11.16
C VAL A 187 -4.15 -8.14 -10.36
N VAL A 188 -5.29 -7.89 -11.02
CA VAL A 188 -6.54 -7.52 -10.35
C VAL A 188 -6.98 -8.62 -9.39
N LEU A 189 -6.90 -9.90 -9.79
CA LEU A 189 -7.19 -11.02 -8.89
C LEU A 189 -6.27 -11.03 -7.66
N ALA A 190 -4.96 -10.83 -7.85
CA ALA A 190 -4.02 -10.73 -6.73
C ALA A 190 -4.35 -9.56 -5.81
N HIS A 191 -4.68 -8.39 -6.36
CA HIS A 191 -5.10 -7.23 -5.57
C HIS A 191 -6.39 -7.52 -4.79
N SER A 192 -7.39 -8.13 -5.42
CA SER A 192 -8.63 -8.53 -4.77
C SER A 192 -8.39 -9.49 -3.59
N LEU A 193 -7.51 -10.48 -3.73
CA LEU A 193 -7.16 -11.39 -2.63
C LEU A 193 -6.50 -10.66 -1.47
N VAL A 194 -5.55 -9.76 -1.76
CA VAL A 194 -4.90 -8.94 -0.71
C VAL A 194 -5.93 -8.01 -0.05
N GLY A 195 -6.78 -7.35 -0.83
CA GLY A 195 -7.86 -6.49 -0.33
C GLY A 195 -8.83 -7.23 0.58
N PHE A 196 -9.22 -8.45 0.21
CA PHE A 196 -10.07 -9.30 1.05
C PHE A 196 -9.45 -9.61 2.42
N VAL A 197 -8.15 -9.92 2.46
CA VAL A 197 -7.42 -10.16 3.72
C VAL A 197 -7.43 -8.91 4.59
N PHE A 198 -7.13 -7.73 4.02
CA PHE A 198 -7.16 -6.47 4.75
C PHE A 198 -8.56 -6.12 5.26
N ASN A 199 -9.60 -6.23 4.43
CA ASN A 199 -10.97 -5.93 4.82
C ASN A 199 -11.44 -6.84 5.96
N THR A 200 -11.09 -8.13 5.90
CA THR A 200 -11.37 -9.10 6.97
C THR A 200 -10.62 -8.75 8.27
N ALA A 201 -9.34 -8.39 8.17
CA ALA A 201 -8.55 -8.02 9.34
C ALA A 201 -9.05 -6.73 10.00
N ILE A 202 -9.37 -5.69 9.21
CA ILE A 202 -9.96 -4.43 9.68
C ILE A 202 -11.26 -4.70 10.45
N LEU A 203 -12.12 -5.58 9.92
CA LEU A 203 -13.34 -5.99 10.61
C LEU A 203 -13.03 -6.67 11.95
N GLY A 204 -12.09 -7.63 11.94
CA GLY A 204 -11.65 -8.32 13.15
C GLY A 204 -11.08 -7.39 14.22
N PHE A 205 -10.27 -6.40 13.82
CA PHE A 205 -9.74 -5.39 14.72
C PHE A 205 -10.83 -4.49 15.29
N THR A 206 -11.77 -4.04 14.45
CA THR A 206 -12.91 -3.24 14.90
C THR A 206 -13.71 -3.97 15.97
N ILE A 207 -13.98 -5.27 15.78
CA ILE A 207 -14.68 -6.10 16.77
C ILE A 207 -13.85 -6.24 18.05
N ASN A 208 -12.54 -6.48 17.94
CA ASN A 208 -11.67 -6.64 19.10
C ASN A 208 -11.59 -5.37 19.94
N ILE A 209 -11.45 -4.20 19.30
CA ILE A 209 -11.43 -2.90 19.96
C ILE A 209 -12.78 -2.62 20.62
N ALA A 210 -13.90 -2.87 19.93
CA ALA A 210 -15.23 -2.69 20.49
C ALA A 210 -15.46 -3.57 21.72
N ALA A 211 -15.06 -4.85 21.66
CA ALA A 211 -15.15 -5.77 22.78
C ALA A 211 -14.28 -5.31 23.97
N GLY A 212 -13.09 -4.76 23.71
CA GLY A 212 -12.20 -4.25 24.75
C GLY A 212 -12.58 -2.89 25.35
N LEU A 213 -13.52 -2.16 24.73
CA LEU A 213 -14.06 -0.90 25.27
C LEU A 213 -15.38 -1.10 26.02
N LEU A 214 -16.14 -2.14 25.67
CA LEU A 214 -17.45 -2.46 26.25
C LEU A 214 -17.38 -3.49 27.39
N GLY A 215 -16.28 -4.25 27.49
CA GLY A 215 -16.00 -5.20 28.58
C GLY A 215 -15.07 -4.61 29.62
#